data_AF-A0A7I6GWM9-F1
#
_entry.id   AF-A0A7I6GWM9-F1
#
_cell.length_a   1.000
_cell.length_b   1.000
_cell.length_c   1.000
_cell.angle_alpha   90.00
_cell.angle_beta   90.00
_cell.angle_gamma   90.00
#
_symmetry.space_group_name_H-M   'P 1'
#
loop_
_entity.id
_entity.type
_entity.pdbx_description
1 polymer ?
#
loop_
_entity_poly.entity_id
_entity_poly.type
_entity_poly.pdbx_seq_one_letter_code
_entity_poly.pdbx_strand_id
1 'polypeptide(L)'
;MQQADFFVKKCKKNILHNNDLHSLIENIKNIFYEILKDFDRKSLEDIFSYYYETYDLNNSLYSFVEKFVPIINFLLSEDLEYNFNSDEKKLILNVFDLSANTLESDKLNRLASALVFLKILD
;
A
#
# COMPACT_ATOMS: atom_id res chain seq x y z
N MET A 1 -0.25 -16.80 4.93
CA MET A 1 -0.64 -16.20 3.64
C MET A 1 -0.34 -14.73 3.80
N GLN A 2 0.60 -14.19 3.02
CA GLN A 2 1.03 -12.79 3.13
C GLN A 2 -0.19 -11.87 3.01
N GLN A 3 -0.25 -10.79 3.79
CA GLN A 3 -1.42 -9.89 3.78
C GLN A 3 -1.64 -9.28 2.39
N ALA A 4 -0.57 -9.11 1.60
CA ALA A 4 -0.69 -8.72 0.19
C ALA A 4 -1.38 -9.78 -0.69
N ASP A 5 -1.15 -11.08 -0.47
CA ASP A 5 -1.89 -12.12 -1.19
C ASP A 5 -3.39 -12.07 -0.85
N PHE A 6 -3.71 -11.77 0.42
CA PHE A 6 -5.09 -11.61 0.86
C PHE A 6 -5.75 -10.38 0.20
N PHE A 7 -5.04 -9.24 0.15
CA PHE A 7 -5.43 -8.05 -0.59
C PHE A 7 -5.82 -8.41 -2.02
N VAL A 8 -4.88 -9.03 -2.75
CA VAL A 8 -5.07 -9.39 -4.15
C VAL A 8 -6.29 -10.29 -4.31
N LYS A 9 -6.41 -11.38 -3.54
CA LYS A 9 -7.56 -12.30 -3.66
C LYS A 9 -8.89 -11.62 -3.37
N LYS A 10 -8.97 -10.74 -2.37
CA LYS A 10 -10.22 -10.03 -2.02
C LYS A 10 -10.60 -9.04 -3.13
N CYS A 11 -9.64 -8.32 -3.70
CA CYS A 11 -9.87 -7.42 -4.84
C CYS A 11 -10.28 -8.19 -6.11
N LYS A 12 -9.58 -9.29 -6.45
CA LYS A 12 -9.90 -10.13 -7.61
C LYS A 12 -11.33 -10.68 -7.54
N LYS A 13 -11.78 -11.10 -6.35
CA LYS A 13 -13.17 -11.53 -6.14
C LYS A 13 -14.18 -10.40 -6.38
N ASN A 14 -13.90 -9.18 -5.94
CA ASN A 14 -14.81 -8.04 -6.16
C ASN A 14 -14.90 -7.65 -7.64
N ILE A 15 -13.78 -7.67 -8.37
CA ILE A 15 -13.73 -7.38 -9.81
C ILE A 15 -14.61 -8.34 -10.61
N LEU A 16 -14.67 -9.62 -10.23
CA LEU A 16 -15.49 -10.63 -10.92
C LEU A 16 -17.00 -10.45 -10.72
N HIS A 17 -17.44 -9.71 -9.70
CA HIS A 17 -18.84 -9.65 -9.27
C HIS A 17 -19.48 -8.26 -9.42
N ASN A 18 -18.74 -7.25 -9.87
CA ASN A 18 -19.22 -5.88 -9.97
C ASN A 18 -18.77 -5.27 -11.31
N ASN A 19 -19.71 -4.61 -12.00
CA ASN A 19 -19.49 -4.04 -13.34
C ASN A 19 -19.28 -2.52 -13.32
N ASP A 20 -19.44 -1.88 -12.17
CA ASP A 20 -19.26 -0.43 -12.03
C ASP A 20 -17.82 -0.10 -11.60
N LEU A 21 -17.09 0.62 -12.47
CA LEU A 21 -15.69 0.95 -12.24
C LEU A 21 -15.48 1.80 -10.98
N HIS A 22 -16.36 2.77 -10.73
CA HIS A 22 -16.23 3.65 -9.56
C HIS A 22 -16.37 2.85 -8.27
N SER A 23 -17.40 2.01 -8.18
CA SER A 23 -17.62 1.10 -7.06
C SER A 23 -16.47 0.12 -6.88
N LEU A 24 -15.86 -0.38 -7.97
CA LEU A 24 -14.69 -1.25 -7.88
C LEU A 24 -13.48 -0.53 -7.27
N ILE A 25 -13.18 0.70 -7.71
CA ILE A 25 -12.06 1.49 -7.17
C ILE A 25 -12.28 1.78 -5.68
N GLU A 26 -13.48 2.20 -5.29
CA GLU A 26 -13.81 2.43 -3.87
C GLU A 26 -13.70 1.16 -3.03
N ASN A 27 -14.12 0.00 -3.57
CA ASN A 27 -13.93 -1.27 -2.88
C ASN A 27 -12.45 -1.63 -2.69
N ILE A 28 -11.62 -1.42 -3.71
CA ILE A 28 -10.17 -1.65 -3.62
C ILE A 28 -9.55 -0.72 -2.57
N LYS A 29 -9.94 0.57 -2.55
CA LYS A 29 -9.51 1.56 -1.56
C LYS A 29 -9.85 1.12 -0.13
N ASN A 30 -11.09 0.66 0.08
CA ASN A 30 -11.52 0.19 1.39
C ASN A 30 -10.75 -1.06 1.84
N ILE A 31 -10.50 -2.02 0.93
CA ILE A 31 -9.71 -3.21 1.26
C ILE A 31 -8.26 -2.85 1.60
N PHE A 32 -7.67 -1.89 0.88
CA PHE A 32 -6.33 -1.38 1.15
C PHE A 32 -6.24 -0.79 2.57
N TYR A 33 -7.23 0.04 2.95
CA TYR A 33 -7.30 0.62 4.29
C TYR A 33 -7.53 -0.41 5.39
N GLU A 34 -8.35 -1.44 5.15
CA GLU A 34 -8.58 -2.50 6.13
C GLU A 34 -7.30 -3.28 6.44
N ILE A 35 -6.48 -3.56 5.43
CA ILE A 35 -5.24 -4.33 5.59
C ILE A 35 -4.17 -3.52 6.32
N LEU A 36 -4.11 -2.21 6.07
CA LEU A 36 -3.13 -1.30 6.65
C LEU A 36 -3.73 -0.43 7.77
N LYS A 37 -4.81 -0.89 8.42
CA LYS A 37 -5.58 -0.10 9.40
C LYS A 37 -4.80 0.46 10.60
N ASP A 38 -3.61 -0.08 10.86
CA ASP A 38 -2.74 0.36 11.96
C ASP A 38 -1.96 1.64 11.59
N PHE A 39 -1.87 1.98 10.31
CA PHE A 39 -1.21 3.17 9.79
C PHE A 39 -2.13 4.38 9.74
N ASP A 40 -1.54 5.57 9.70
CA ASP A 40 -2.29 6.82 9.57
C ASP A 40 -3.11 6.84 8.27
N ARG A 41 -4.41 7.16 8.39
CA ARG A 41 -5.37 7.10 7.29
C ARG A 41 -5.04 8.08 6.16
N LYS A 42 -4.53 9.28 6.50
CA LYS A 42 -4.19 10.28 5.49
C LYS A 42 -3.00 9.82 4.65
N SER A 43 -2.02 9.22 5.28
CA SER A 43 -0.86 8.64 4.59
C SER A 43 -1.25 7.50 3.64
N LEU A 44 -2.20 6.64 4.06
CA LEU A 44 -2.75 5.61 3.19
C LEU A 44 -3.53 6.20 2.01
N GLU A 45 -4.25 7.31 2.23
CA GLU A 45 -4.93 8.03 1.16
C GLU A 45 -3.97 8.61 0.14
N ASP A 46 -2.86 9.20 0.59
CA ASP A 46 -1.82 9.74 -0.27
C ASP A 46 -1.18 8.62 -1.13
N ILE A 47 -0.90 7.45 -0.53
CA ILE A 47 -0.41 6.27 -1.28
C ILE A 47 -1.44 5.82 -2.32
N PHE A 48 -2.69 5.65 -1.92
CA PHE A 48 -3.72 5.15 -2.83
C PHE A 48 -3.91 6.09 -4.02
N SER A 49 -3.94 7.39 -3.75
CA SER A 49 -4.09 8.44 -4.75
C SER A 49 -2.92 8.42 -5.73
N TYR A 50 -1.68 8.28 -5.26
CA TYR A 50 -0.51 8.13 -6.13
C TYR A 50 -0.62 6.95 -7.11
N TYR A 51 -0.96 5.75 -6.62
CA TYR A 51 -1.08 4.59 -7.50
C TYR A 51 -2.28 4.70 -8.47
N TYR A 52 -3.36 5.35 -8.04
CA TYR A 52 -4.54 5.59 -8.87
C TYR A 52 -4.26 6.64 -9.96
N GLU A 53 -3.61 7.75 -9.65
CA GLU A 53 -3.27 8.80 -10.62
C GLU A 53 -2.23 8.34 -11.65
N THR A 54 -1.33 7.44 -11.24
CA THR A 54 -0.32 6.82 -12.12
C THR A 54 -0.83 5.56 -12.82
N TYR A 55 -2.10 5.22 -12.66
CA TYR A 55 -2.72 4.09 -13.33
C TYR A 55 -3.15 4.44 -14.75
N ASP A 56 -2.64 3.68 -15.71
CA ASP A 56 -3.12 3.73 -17.10
C ASP A 56 -4.45 2.96 -17.19
N LEU A 57 -5.53 3.67 -17.49
CA LEU A 57 -6.88 3.11 -17.64
C LEU A 57 -6.98 2.06 -18.76
N ASN A 58 -6.00 1.98 -19.66
CA ASN A 58 -5.92 0.93 -20.67
C ASN A 58 -5.41 -0.41 -20.11
N ASN A 59 -4.83 -0.42 -18.91
CA ASN A 59 -4.45 -1.65 -18.22
C ASN A 59 -5.66 -2.31 -17.55
N SER A 60 -5.48 -3.56 -17.14
CA SER A 60 -6.51 -4.29 -16.40
C SER A 60 -6.56 -3.86 -14.93
N LEU A 61 -7.75 -3.91 -14.32
CA LEU A 61 -7.90 -3.71 -12.87
C LEU A 61 -7.12 -4.75 -12.04
N TYR A 62 -6.85 -5.94 -12.61
CA TYR A 62 -5.96 -6.91 -11.99
C TYR A 62 -4.53 -6.37 -11.87
N SER A 63 -4.02 -5.77 -12.94
CA SER A 63 -2.71 -5.12 -12.96
C SER A 63 -2.67 -3.91 -12.03
N PHE A 64 -3.76 -3.15 -11.92
CA PHE A 64 -3.88 -2.08 -10.92
C PHE A 64 -3.69 -2.59 -9.49
N VAL A 65 -4.41 -3.66 -9.12
CA VAL A 65 -4.34 -4.28 -7.80
C VAL A 65 -2.93 -4.80 -7.52
N GLU A 66 -2.28 -5.42 -8.49
CA GLU A 66 -0.93 -5.97 -8.31
C GLU A 66 0.14 -4.89 -8.05
N LYS A 67 -0.07 -3.64 -8.49
CA LYS A 67 0.83 -2.51 -8.16
C LYS A 67 0.91 -2.18 -6.68
N PHE A 68 -0.09 -2.53 -5.87
CA PHE A 68 -0.08 -2.27 -4.42
C PHE A 68 0.71 -3.32 -3.62
N VAL A 69 1.02 -4.47 -4.21
CA VAL A 69 1.68 -5.57 -3.50
C VAL A 69 3.01 -5.14 -2.89
N PRO A 70 3.93 -4.45 -3.60
CA PRO A 70 5.20 -4.05 -3.02
C PRO A 70 5.06 -3.13 -1.81
N ILE A 71 4.19 -2.11 -1.88
CA ILE A 71 4.02 -1.17 -0.77
C ILE A 71 3.35 -1.83 0.45
N ILE A 72 2.38 -2.74 0.23
CA ILE A 72 1.76 -3.51 1.32
C ILE A 72 2.80 -4.40 1.99
N ASN A 73 3.59 -5.13 1.20
CA ASN A 73 4.65 -6.00 1.72
C ASN A 73 5.68 -5.21 2.52
N PHE A 74 6.10 -4.05 2.01
CA PHE A 74 7.05 -3.19 2.70
C PHE A 74 6.50 -2.69 4.05
N LEU A 75 5.31 -2.10 4.05
CA LEU A 75 4.69 -1.55 5.27
C LEU A 75 4.45 -2.63 6.33
N LEU A 76 4.15 -3.86 5.90
CA LEU A 76 3.95 -4.99 6.81
C LEU A 76 5.25 -5.75 7.13
N SER A 77 6.40 -5.28 6.64
CA SER A 77 7.71 -5.93 6.81
C SER A 77 7.72 -7.39 6.34
N GLU A 78 6.97 -7.71 5.29
CA GLU A 78 6.82 -9.06 4.73
C GLU A 78 7.84 -9.33 3.61
N ASP A 79 8.18 -8.32 2.79
CA ASP A 79 9.15 -8.43 1.69
C ASP A 79 9.76 -7.05 1.37
N LEU A 80 11.08 -7.01 1.12
CA LEU A 80 11.89 -5.80 0.86
C LEU A 80 12.60 -5.86 -0.51
N GLU A 81 12.30 -6.83 -1.38
CA GLU A 81 13.00 -7.00 -2.67
C GLU A 81 12.63 -5.95 -3.74
N TYR A 82 11.66 -5.07 -3.48
CA TYR A 82 11.24 -4.03 -4.42
C TYR A 82 12.06 -2.74 -4.29
N ASN A 83 12.56 -2.25 -5.44
CA ASN A 83 13.29 -0.99 -5.51
C ASN A 83 12.33 0.19 -5.74
N PHE A 84 11.88 0.82 -4.65
CA PHE A 84 11.01 2.00 -4.70
C PHE A 84 11.66 3.18 -5.42
N ASN A 85 10.87 3.86 -6.26
CA ASN A 85 11.28 5.10 -6.92
C ASN A 85 11.27 6.29 -5.95
N SER A 86 11.75 7.45 -6.40
CA SER A 86 11.88 8.65 -5.54
C SER A 86 10.55 9.11 -4.92
N ASP A 87 9.45 9.04 -5.66
CA ASP A 87 8.14 9.49 -5.18
C ASP A 87 7.51 8.47 -4.22
N GLU A 88 7.64 7.17 -4.51
CA GLU A 88 7.26 6.11 -3.58
C GLU A 88 8.03 6.21 -2.26
N LYS A 89 9.35 6.49 -2.31
CA LYS A 89 10.18 6.70 -1.12
C LYS A 89 9.68 7.88 -0.28
N LYS A 90 9.27 8.99 -0.89
CA LYS A 90 8.68 10.13 -0.17
C LYS A 90 7.36 9.75 0.50
N LEU A 91 6.50 9.00 -0.19
CA LEU A 91 5.25 8.51 0.40
C LEU A 91 5.50 7.62 1.61
N ILE A 92 6.47 6.71 1.50
CA ILE A 92 6.90 5.83 2.58
C ILE A 92 7.40 6.65 3.80
N LEU A 93 8.21 7.69 3.57
CA LEU A 93 8.67 8.58 4.64
C LEU A 93 7.50 9.32 5.29
N ASN A 94 6.54 9.81 4.50
CA ASN A 94 5.34 10.44 5.03
C ASN A 94 4.52 9.47 5.91
N VAL A 95 4.39 8.20 5.50
CA VAL A 95 3.73 7.17 6.33
C VAL A 95 4.44 7.01 7.66
N PHE A 96 5.78 6.93 7.65
CA PHE A 96 6.56 6.81 8.87
C PHE A 96 6.32 8.01 9.81
N ASP A 97 6.44 9.23 9.29
CA ASP A 97 6.30 10.46 10.08
C ASP A 97 4.89 10.62 10.65
N LEU A 98 3.86 10.41 9.83
CA LEU A 98 2.47 10.61 10.25
C LEU A 98 1.95 9.46 11.13
N SER A 99 2.46 8.24 10.93
CA SER A 99 2.09 7.08 11.73
C SER A 99 2.92 6.96 13.02
N ALA A 100 3.94 7.79 13.24
CA ALA A 100 4.78 7.77 14.44
C ALA A 100 3.97 7.95 15.74
N ASN A 101 2.84 8.65 15.67
CA ASN A 101 1.95 8.89 16.81
C ASN A 101 0.85 7.83 16.97
N THR A 102 0.67 6.94 15.98
CA THR A 102 -0.41 5.94 15.96
C THR A 102 0.10 4.51 16.06
N LEU A 103 1.32 4.24 15.58
CA LEU A 103 1.93 2.91 15.60
C LEU A 103 2.52 2.58 16.97
N GLU A 104 2.43 1.31 17.33
CA GLU A 104 3.16 0.76 18.46
C GLU A 104 4.67 0.85 18.23
N SER A 105 5.42 1.05 19.31
CA SER A 105 6.87 1.30 19.24
C SER A 105 7.66 0.20 18.52
N ASP A 106 7.25 -1.06 18.65
CA ASP A 106 7.88 -2.20 17.97
C ASP A 106 7.64 -2.17 16.45
N LYS A 107 6.43 -1.82 16.02
CA LYS A 107 6.09 -1.63 14.60
C LYS A 107 6.82 -0.43 14.01
N LEU A 108 6.89 0.68 14.74
CA LEU A 108 7.62 1.87 14.33
C LEU A 108 9.12 1.57 14.18
N ASN A 109 9.72 0.86 15.14
CA ASN A 109 11.13 0.46 15.10
C ASN A 109 11.44 -0.49 13.92
N ARG A 110 10.53 -1.42 13.62
CA ARG A 110 10.64 -2.30 12.44
C ARG A 110 10.60 -1.49 11.14
N LEU A 111 9.67 -0.55 11.02
CA LEU A 111 9.57 0.33 9.87
C LEU A 111 10.84 1.17 9.72
N ALA A 112 11.32 1.80 10.79
CA ALA A 112 12.58 2.54 10.79
C ALA A 112 13.77 1.69 10.32
N SER A 113 13.86 0.45 10.80
CA SER A 113 14.92 -0.49 10.39
C SER A 113 14.84 -0.83 8.90
N ALA A 114 13.62 -1.03 8.37
CA ALA A 114 13.41 -1.28 6.95
C ALA A 114 13.76 -0.07 6.07
N LEU A 115 13.46 1.15 6.53
CA LEU A 115 13.84 2.40 5.85
C LEU A 115 15.36 2.53 5.70
N VAL A 116 16.11 2.27 6.77
CA VAL A 116 17.58 2.30 6.76
C VAL A 116 18.13 1.21 5.86
N PHE A 117 17.61 -0.02 5.97
CA PHE A 117 18.05 -1.14 5.14
C PHE A 117 17.89 -0.86 3.63
N LEU A 118 16.77 -0.25 3.24
CA LEU A 118 16.50 0.12 1.84
C LEU A 118 17.12 1.46 1.41
N LYS A 119 17.92 2.12 2.27
CA LYS A 119 18.50 3.44 2.00
C LYS A 119 17.44 4.45 1.55
N ILE A 120 16.30 4.41 2.23
CA ILE A 120 15.23 5.41 2.12
C ILE A 120 15.50 6.53 3.12
N LEU A 121 15.99 6.17 4.30
CA LEU A 121 16.52 7.06 5.32
C LEU A 121 18.03 6.79 5.43
N ASP A 122 18.84 7.85 5.38
CA ASP A 122 20.31 7.78 5.53
C ASP A 122 20.74 7.54 6.99
#